data_AF-A0A1A8XTJ8-F1
#
_entry.id   AF-A0A1A8XTJ8-F1
#
_cell.length_a   1.000
_cell.length_b   1.000
_cell.length_c   1.000
_cell.angle_alpha   90.00
_cell.angle_beta   90.00
_cell.angle_gamma   90.00
#
_symmetry.space_group_name_H-M   'P 1'
#
loop_
_entity.id
_entity.type
_entity.pdbx_description
1 polymer ?
#
loop_
_entity_poly.entity_id
_entity_poly.type
_entity_poly.pdbx_seq_one_letter_code
_entity_poly.pdbx_strand_id
1 'polypeptide(L)'
;MKLLKSTLISLVLISPLSSLAQSNNTPKFDQRQANQERRIQQGEQSGSLTQREAERLNKGQDHLQTVEEKAKADGTVTRQERARLQHAEDKQSVRIYRQKHDRQHDYNHNGKPDRPHRGGFPS
;
A
#
# COMPACT_ATOMS: atom_id res chain seq x y z
N MET A 1 19.47 -70.19 -19.75
CA MET A 1 18.91 -69.20 -18.81
C MET A 1 20.03 -68.22 -18.47
N LYS A 2 19.82 -66.93 -18.77
CA LYS A 2 20.77 -65.85 -18.43
C LYS A 2 20.70 -65.56 -16.93
N LEU A 3 21.63 -64.71 -16.46
CA LEU A 3 21.54 -63.66 -15.42
C LEU A 3 22.68 -63.83 -14.38
N LEU A 4 23.44 -62.83 -13.92
CA LEU A 4 23.68 -61.41 -14.25
C LEU A 4 24.90 -61.02 -13.40
N LYS A 5 25.87 -60.28 -13.95
CA LYS A 5 27.01 -59.71 -13.19
C LYS A 5 26.61 -58.31 -12.72
N SER A 6 26.56 -58.09 -11.42
CA SER A 6 26.18 -56.81 -10.81
C SER A 6 27.32 -55.80 -10.85
N THR A 7 27.20 -54.77 -11.69
CA THR A 7 28.05 -53.57 -11.62
C THR A 7 27.27 -52.45 -10.94
N LEU A 8 27.73 -52.06 -9.74
CA LEU A 8 27.27 -50.88 -9.01
C LEU A 8 27.84 -49.62 -9.68
N ILE A 9 26.97 -48.80 -10.27
CA ILE A 9 27.30 -47.47 -10.76
C ILE A 9 26.85 -46.47 -9.69
N SER A 10 27.81 -45.89 -8.95
CA SER A 10 27.55 -44.78 -8.03
C SER A 10 27.30 -43.51 -8.83
N LEU A 11 26.04 -43.07 -8.88
CA LEU A 11 25.64 -41.77 -9.41
C LEU A 11 25.76 -40.72 -8.30
N VAL A 12 26.83 -39.91 -8.35
CA VAL A 12 26.97 -38.72 -7.49
C VAL A 12 25.99 -37.65 -7.97
N LEU A 13 24.92 -37.45 -7.21
CA LEU A 13 23.96 -36.38 -7.40
C LEU A 13 24.58 -35.05 -6.95
N ILE A 14 25.05 -34.26 -7.91
CA ILE A 14 25.33 -32.83 -7.70
C ILE A 14 23.98 -32.14 -7.55
N SER A 15 23.56 -31.90 -6.30
CA SER A 15 22.37 -31.10 -6.00
C SER A 15 22.65 -29.63 -6.33
N PRO A 16 21.92 -29.00 -7.27
CA PRO A 16 22.04 -27.56 -7.48
C PRO A 16 21.55 -26.83 -6.23
N LEU A 17 22.34 -25.88 -5.72
CA LEU A 17 21.88 -24.95 -4.68
C LEU A 17 20.63 -24.25 -5.21
N SER A 18 19.46 -24.57 -4.68
CA SER A 18 18.23 -23.86 -4.97
C SER A 18 18.39 -22.44 -4.43
N SER A 19 18.56 -21.46 -5.33
CA SER A 19 18.39 -20.07 -4.98
C SER A 19 16.94 -19.91 -4.50
N LEU A 20 16.76 -19.61 -3.22
CA LEU A 20 15.48 -19.14 -2.72
C LEU A 20 15.23 -17.79 -3.37
N ALA A 21 14.47 -17.77 -4.46
CA ALA A 21 13.95 -16.55 -5.05
C ALA A 21 13.17 -15.83 -3.93
N GLN A 22 13.75 -14.75 -3.40
CA GLN A 22 13.10 -13.91 -2.41
C GLN A 22 11.87 -13.32 -3.09
N SER A 23 10.69 -13.71 -2.62
CA SER A 23 9.44 -13.20 -3.17
C SER A 23 9.41 -11.68 -2.99
N ASN A 24 9.37 -10.94 -4.10
CA ASN A 24 9.23 -9.48 -4.14
C ASN A 24 7.83 -8.99 -3.79
N ASN A 25 6.98 -9.88 -3.31
CA ASN A 25 5.65 -9.55 -2.85
C ASN A 25 5.74 -8.89 -1.47
N THR A 26 5.11 -7.74 -1.35
CA THR A 26 4.95 -6.95 -0.14
C THR A 26 3.47 -6.96 0.27
N PRO A 27 2.87 -8.15 0.56
CA PRO A 27 1.42 -8.29 0.70
C PRO A 27 0.81 -7.42 1.82
N LYS A 28 1.60 -7.08 2.84
CA LYS A 28 1.18 -6.16 3.92
C LYS A 28 1.05 -4.71 3.45
N PHE A 29 1.86 -4.28 2.48
CA PHE A 29 1.83 -2.95 1.89
C PHE A 29 0.64 -2.83 0.94
N ASP A 30 0.48 -3.81 0.04
CA ASP A 30 -0.68 -3.88 -0.87
C ASP A 30 -2.00 -3.82 -0.07
N GLN A 31 -2.10 -4.58 1.03
CA GLN A 31 -3.27 -4.53 1.91
C GLN A 31 -3.47 -3.17 2.58
N ARG A 32 -2.37 -2.49 2.96
CA ARG A 32 -2.45 -1.16 3.58
C ARG A 32 -2.83 -0.08 2.59
N GLN A 33 -2.35 -0.11 1.36
CA GLN A 33 -2.78 0.80 0.29
C GLN A 33 -4.29 0.64 0.02
N ALA A 34 -4.78 -0.59 -0.16
CA ALA A 34 -6.20 -0.87 -0.35
C ALA A 34 -7.06 -0.38 0.83
N ASN A 35 -6.57 -0.51 2.08
CA ASN A 35 -7.25 0.04 3.25
C ASN A 35 -7.30 1.57 3.24
N GLN A 36 -6.22 2.22 2.80
CA GLN A 36 -6.15 3.67 2.72
C GLN A 36 -7.05 4.23 1.62
N GLU A 37 -7.08 3.61 0.45
CA GLU A 37 -8.02 3.94 -0.64
C GLU A 37 -9.48 3.85 -0.18
N ARG A 38 -9.84 2.76 0.51
CA ARG A 38 -11.20 2.63 1.09
C ARG A 38 -11.52 3.77 2.07
N ARG A 39 -10.56 4.23 2.86
CA ARG A 39 -10.77 5.37 3.79
C ARG A 39 -10.96 6.69 3.06
N ILE A 40 -10.26 6.89 1.93
CA ILE A 40 -10.40 8.07 1.07
C ILE A 40 -11.78 8.06 0.42
N GLN A 41 -12.17 6.95 -0.23
CA GLN A 41 -13.48 6.79 -0.86
C GLN A 41 -14.62 6.98 0.15
N GLN A 42 -14.50 6.39 1.34
CA GLN A 42 -15.48 6.61 2.41
C GLN A 42 -15.56 8.09 2.79
N GLY A 43 -14.42 8.79 2.82
CA GLY A 43 -14.37 10.20 3.17
C GLY A 43 -15.02 11.10 2.12
N GLU A 44 -14.81 10.80 0.84
CA GLU A 44 -15.50 11.44 -0.29
C GLU A 44 -17.01 11.21 -0.23
N GLN A 45 -17.42 9.95 -0.04
CA GLN A 45 -18.84 9.57 0.02
C GLN A 45 -19.56 10.20 1.21
N SER A 46 -18.89 10.34 2.36
CA SER A 46 -19.49 10.95 3.55
C SER A 46 -19.39 12.48 3.56
N GLY A 47 -18.69 13.10 2.61
CA GLY A 47 -18.38 14.52 2.63
C GLY A 47 -17.39 14.93 3.72
N SER A 48 -16.73 13.97 4.40
CA SER A 48 -15.64 14.26 5.35
C SER A 48 -14.30 14.58 4.69
N LEU A 49 -14.20 14.35 3.38
CA LEU A 49 -13.14 14.84 2.53
C LEU A 49 -13.78 15.60 1.37
N THR A 50 -13.25 16.78 1.05
CA THR A 50 -13.58 17.44 -0.21
C THR A 50 -12.97 16.66 -1.39
N GLN A 51 -13.55 16.80 -2.59
CA GLN A 51 -12.99 16.16 -3.79
C GLN A 51 -11.50 16.51 -4.01
N ARG A 52 -11.13 17.76 -3.74
CA ARG A 52 -9.74 18.24 -3.87
C ARG A 52 -8.79 17.63 -2.85
N GLU A 53 -9.27 17.36 -1.64
CA GLU A 53 -8.49 16.68 -0.60
C GLU A 53 -8.28 15.23 -0.96
N ALA A 54 -9.35 14.55 -1.38
CA ALA A 54 -9.26 13.17 -1.82
C ALA A 54 -8.32 13.00 -3.03
N GLU A 55 -8.39 13.88 -4.04
CA GLU A 55 -7.42 13.90 -5.16
C GLU A 55 -5.97 14.05 -4.69
N ARG A 56 -5.71 14.92 -3.69
CA ARG A 56 -4.37 15.08 -3.12
C ARG A 56 -3.92 13.84 -2.35
N LEU A 57 -4.84 13.16 -1.66
CA LEU A 57 -4.55 11.90 -0.96
C LEU A 57 -4.26 10.78 -1.95
N ASN A 58 -5.05 10.66 -3.03
CA ASN A 58 -4.85 9.66 -4.09
C ASN A 58 -3.49 9.85 -4.78
N LYS A 59 -3.11 11.09 -5.13
CA LYS A 59 -1.74 11.37 -5.64
C LYS A 59 -0.64 10.94 -4.67
N GLY A 60 -0.90 11.00 -3.36
CA GLY A 60 -0.02 10.47 -2.35
C GLY A 60 0.10 8.94 -2.38
N GLN A 61 -1.00 8.22 -2.65
CA GLN A 61 -0.98 6.77 -2.85
C GLN A 61 -0.22 6.39 -4.10
N ASP A 62 -0.48 7.04 -5.23
CA ASP A 62 0.20 6.77 -6.50
C ASP A 62 1.73 6.93 -6.37
N HIS A 63 2.16 7.93 -5.60
CA HIS A 63 3.56 8.11 -5.28
C HIS A 63 4.13 6.96 -4.45
N LEU A 64 3.41 6.48 -3.42
CA LEU A 64 3.83 5.33 -2.62
C LEU A 64 3.91 4.06 -3.47
N GLN A 65 2.93 3.83 -4.34
CA GLN A 65 2.93 2.72 -5.29
C GLN A 65 4.17 2.79 -6.20
N THR A 66 4.50 3.97 -6.73
CA THR A 66 5.71 4.15 -7.56
C THR A 66 6.99 3.84 -6.77
N VAL A 67 7.07 4.24 -5.50
CA VAL A 67 8.23 3.95 -4.64
C VAL A 67 8.33 2.45 -4.35
N GLU A 68 7.21 1.79 -4.13
CA GLU A 68 7.13 0.34 -3.94
C GLU A 68 7.54 -0.43 -5.19
N GLU A 69 7.04 -0.04 -6.37
CA GLU A 69 7.43 -0.63 -7.65
C GLU A 69 8.93 -0.50 -7.90
N LYS A 70 9.51 0.67 -7.57
CA LYS A 70 10.97 0.88 -7.64
C LYS A 70 11.74 -0.01 -6.67
N ALA A 71 11.23 -0.20 -5.45
CA ALA A 71 11.83 -1.11 -4.48
C ALA A 71 11.68 -2.60 -4.87
N LYS A 72 10.71 -2.93 -5.74
CA LYS A 72 10.54 -4.29 -6.30
C LYS A 72 11.39 -4.50 -7.56
N ALA A 73 11.81 -3.43 -8.24
CA ALA A 73 12.44 -3.49 -9.56
C ALA A 73 13.83 -4.13 -9.58
N ASP A 74 14.60 -4.01 -8.49
CA ASP A 74 15.91 -4.65 -8.32
C ASP A 74 15.81 -6.15 -7.98
N GLY A 75 14.58 -6.63 -7.79
CA GLY A 75 14.29 -8.03 -7.54
C GLY A 75 14.44 -8.45 -6.07
N THR A 76 14.68 -7.52 -5.12
CA THR A 76 14.61 -7.81 -3.67
C THR A 76 14.38 -6.54 -2.85
N VAL A 77 13.20 -6.44 -2.20
CA VAL A 77 12.95 -5.37 -1.23
C VAL A 77 13.81 -5.58 0.03
N THR A 78 14.82 -4.73 0.21
CA THR A 78 15.71 -4.77 1.37
C THR A 78 14.99 -4.35 2.66
N ARG A 79 15.60 -4.65 3.82
CA ARG A 79 15.04 -4.20 5.13
C ARG A 79 14.94 -2.68 5.23
N GLN A 80 15.90 -1.96 4.64
CA GLN A 80 15.93 -0.49 4.68
C GLN A 80 14.81 0.10 3.81
N GLU A 81 14.59 -0.45 2.62
CA GLU A 81 13.49 -0.04 1.75
C GLU A 81 12.14 -0.35 2.38
N ARG A 82 12.00 -1.53 2.99
CA ARG A 82 10.79 -1.88 3.75
C ARG A 82 10.51 -0.88 4.87
N ALA A 83 11.53 -0.46 5.62
CA ALA A 83 11.36 0.54 6.69
C ALA A 83 10.97 1.92 6.12
N ARG A 84 11.55 2.32 4.98
CA ARG A 84 11.20 3.57 4.29
C ARG A 84 9.76 3.55 3.79
N LEU A 85 9.34 2.46 3.14
CA LEU A 85 7.97 2.25 2.69
C LEU A 85 7.00 2.32 3.87
N GLN A 86 7.32 1.64 4.98
CA GLN A 86 6.45 1.61 6.15
C GLN A 86 6.27 3.02 6.74
N HIS A 87 7.37 3.76 6.90
CA HIS A 87 7.30 5.14 7.39
C HIS A 87 6.48 6.06 6.46
N ALA A 88 6.59 5.83 5.15
CA ALA A 88 5.85 6.59 4.16
C ALA A 88 4.34 6.27 4.20
N GLU A 89 3.96 5.00 4.36
CA GLU A 89 2.57 4.59 4.61
C GLU A 89 2.01 5.19 5.91
N ASP A 90 2.79 5.18 6.99
CA ASP A 90 2.35 5.71 8.28
C ASP A 90 2.06 7.22 8.20
N LYS A 91 2.94 7.97 7.54
CA LYS A 91 2.71 9.41 7.26
C LYS A 91 1.44 9.63 6.44
N GLN A 92 1.20 8.81 5.43
CA GLN A 92 0.02 8.92 4.59
C GLN A 92 -1.26 8.58 5.37
N SER A 93 -1.23 7.55 6.20
CA SER A 93 -2.34 7.20 7.08
C SER A 93 -2.72 8.33 8.04
N VAL A 94 -1.72 8.99 8.63
CA VAL A 94 -1.91 10.18 9.49
C VAL A 94 -2.49 11.34 8.69
N ARG A 95 -2.05 11.57 7.45
CA ARG A 95 -2.61 12.62 6.58
C ARG A 95 -4.08 12.37 6.27
N ILE A 96 -4.46 11.14 5.89
CA ILE A 96 -5.85 10.75 5.65
C ILE A 96 -6.67 10.96 6.93
N TYR A 97 -6.14 10.55 8.10
CA TYR A 97 -6.83 10.76 9.37
C TYR A 97 -7.07 12.24 9.64
N ARG A 98 -6.03 13.08 9.50
CA ARG A 98 -6.15 14.52 9.74
C ARG A 98 -7.17 15.17 8.81
N GLN A 99 -7.11 14.89 7.51
CA GLN A 99 -8.04 15.49 6.55
C GLN A 99 -9.49 15.06 6.81
N LYS A 100 -9.75 13.79 7.14
CA LYS A 100 -11.11 13.36 7.52
C LYS A 100 -11.67 14.06 8.77
N HIS A 101 -10.83 14.70 9.58
CA HIS A 101 -11.21 15.30 10.86
C HIS A 101 -10.89 16.81 10.94
N ASP A 102 -10.40 17.45 9.87
CA ASP A 102 -9.91 18.83 9.93
C ASP A 102 -11.02 19.90 9.85
N ARG A 103 -12.27 19.50 10.16
CA ARG A 103 -13.50 20.30 10.17
C ARG A 103 -13.86 20.90 8.80
N GLN A 104 -13.10 20.58 7.75
CA GLN A 104 -13.51 20.83 6.38
C GLN A 104 -14.44 19.69 5.98
N HIS A 105 -15.69 20.03 5.72
CA HIS A 105 -16.68 19.09 5.24
C HIS A 105 -17.21 19.61 3.91
N ASP A 106 -17.53 18.74 2.97
CA ASP A 106 -18.17 19.08 1.70
C ASP A 106 -19.42 18.21 1.58
N TYR A 107 -20.43 18.52 2.40
CA TYR A 107 -21.68 17.76 2.47
C TYR A 107 -22.51 17.92 1.20
N ASN A 108 -22.34 19.03 0.47
CA ASN A 108 -23.03 19.29 -0.79
C ASN A 108 -22.23 18.85 -2.04
N HIS A 109 -21.05 18.24 -1.85
CA HIS A 109 -20.18 17.70 -2.90
C HIS A 109 -19.83 18.70 -4.01
N ASN A 110 -19.67 19.99 -3.68
CA ASN A 110 -19.38 21.05 -4.65
C ASN A 110 -17.87 21.33 -4.83
N GLY A 111 -17.02 20.58 -4.11
CA GLY A 111 -15.57 20.72 -4.15
C GLY A 111 -15.02 21.87 -3.30
N LYS A 112 -15.83 22.49 -2.44
CA LYS A 112 -15.44 23.53 -1.48
C LYS A 112 -15.81 23.10 -0.06
N PRO A 113 -15.00 23.47 0.94
CA PRO A 113 -15.38 23.26 2.33
C PRO A 113 -16.65 24.06 2.66
N ASP A 114 -17.69 23.34 3.06
CA ASP A 114 -18.85 23.85 3.75
C ASP A 114 -18.40 24.43 5.08
N ARG A 115 -18.61 25.74 5.23
CA ARG A 115 -18.44 26.39 6.51
C ARG A 115 -19.60 25.94 7.39
N PRO A 116 -19.36 25.49 8.64
CA PRO A 116 -20.46 25.35 9.58
C PRO A 116 -21.18 26.70 9.60
N HIS A 117 -22.49 26.68 9.35
CA HIS A 117 -23.31 27.87 9.55
C HIS A 117 -22.99 28.38 10.96
N ARG A 118 -22.31 29.54 11.05
CA ARG A 118 -22.32 30.34 12.28
C ARG A 118 -23.76 30.81 12.43
N GLY A 119 -24.63 29.93 12.91
CA GLY A 119 -25.97 30.29 13.31
C GLY A 119 -25.83 31.27 14.46
N GLY A 120 -26.21 32.52 14.21
CA GLY A 120 -26.68 33.37 15.28
C GLY A 120 -27.80 32.63 16.00
N PHE A 121 -27.73 32.60 17.32
CA PHE A 121 -28.80 32.12 18.17
C PHE A 121 -30.07 32.94 17.85
N PRO A 122 -31.18 32.33 17.39
CA PRO A 122 -32.46 33.00 17.55
C PRO A 122 -32.74 33.08 19.07
N SER A 123 -33.05 34.29 19.51
CA SER A 123 -33.39 34.64 20.90
C SER A 123 -34.68 33.97 21.36
#